data_AF-R4YKZ3-F1
#
_entry.id   AF-R4YKZ3-F1
#
_cell.length_a   1.000
_cell.length_b   1.000
_cell.length_c   1.000
_cell.angle_alpha   90.00
_cell.angle_beta   90.00
_cell.angle_gamma   90.00
#
_symmetry.space_group_name_H-M   'P 1'
#
loop_
_entity.id
_entity.type
_entity.pdbx_description
1 polymer ?
#
loop_
_entity_poly.entity_id
_entity_poly.type
_entity_poly.pdbx_seq_one_letter_code
_entity_poly.pdbx_strand_id
1 'polypeptide(L)'
;MKYGYNVSKGHYMRTHTKMRLKCPACKIKARIYTHPASTEEVSSVYAKCTNHSCEKNGHSFVTQVAFTHWVDPKVAAVQISLDLLFQNLPADAQKQFLATASQSMQSS
;
A
#
# COMPACT_ATOMS: atom_id res chain seq x y z
N MET A 1 -5.54 8.04 -16.45
CA MET A 1 -4.54 8.19 -15.39
C MET A 1 -5.28 8.31 -14.07
N LYS A 2 -4.97 7.51 -13.06
CA LYS A 2 -5.60 7.64 -11.72
C LYS A 2 -4.57 8.24 -10.77
N TYR A 3 -5.01 9.05 -9.82
CA TYR A 3 -4.17 9.63 -8.77
C TYR A 3 -4.65 9.08 -7.43
N GLY A 4 -3.72 8.69 -6.56
CA GLY A 4 -4.02 8.35 -5.17
C GLY A 4 -3.67 9.55 -4.28
N TYR A 5 -4.52 9.84 -3.30
CA TYR A 5 -4.29 10.94 -2.37
C TYR A 5 -3.55 10.43 -1.13
N ASN A 6 -2.42 11.06 -0.78
CA ASN A 6 -1.68 10.72 0.43
C ASN A 6 -2.05 11.71 1.55
N VAL A 7 -2.77 11.22 2.56
CA VAL A 7 -3.34 12.03 3.65
C VAL A 7 -2.29 12.66 4.56
N SER A 8 -1.09 12.07 4.67
CA SER A 8 -0.04 12.58 5.58
C SER A 8 0.81 13.70 4.99
N LYS A 9 0.77 13.91 3.67
CA LYS A 9 1.61 14.92 2.97
C LYS A 9 0.86 15.84 2.03
N GLY A 10 -0.46 15.72 1.90
CA GLY A 10 -1.28 16.64 1.08
C GLY A 10 -0.88 16.72 -0.40
N HIS A 11 -0.24 15.67 -0.94
CA HIS A 11 0.23 15.63 -2.32
C HIS A 11 -0.43 14.49 -3.11
N TYR A 12 -0.85 14.78 -4.34
CA TYR A 12 -1.32 13.79 -5.30
C TYR A 12 -0.16 12.89 -5.73
N MET A 13 -0.15 11.64 -5.28
CA MET A 13 0.82 10.65 -5.76
C MET A 13 0.37 10.15 -7.14
N ARG A 14 1.27 10.24 -8.13
CA ARG A 14 1.14 9.48 -9.38
C ARG A 14 1.09 7.99 -9.02
N THR A 15 -0.08 7.37 -9.06
CA THR A 15 -0.17 5.92 -8.93
C THR A 15 0.36 5.31 -10.22
N HIS A 16 1.61 4.86 -10.19
CA HIS A 16 2.15 4.03 -11.26
C HIS A 16 1.36 2.71 -11.24
N THR A 17 0.36 2.61 -12.11
CA THR A 17 -0.66 1.56 -12.23
C THR A 17 -0.14 0.15 -12.56
N LYS A 18 1.15 -0.13 -12.40
CA LYS A 18 1.71 -1.47 -12.64
C LYS A 18 2.75 -1.77 -11.57
N MET A 19 2.60 -2.90 -10.87
CA MET A 19 3.66 -3.47 -10.05
C MET A 19 4.92 -3.63 -10.90
N ARG A 20 6.06 -3.14 -10.39
CA ARG A 20 7.36 -3.25 -11.04
C ARG A 20 8.33 -3.87 -10.06
N LEU A 21 9.07 -4.86 -10.54
CA LEU A 21 10.20 -5.43 -9.80
C LEU A 21 11.48 -4.69 -10.18
N LYS A 22 12.52 -4.84 -9.37
CA LYS A 22 13.87 -4.38 -9.71
C LYS A 22 14.63 -5.53 -10.35
N CYS A 23 15.41 -5.23 -11.38
CA CYS A 23 16.36 -6.17 -11.94
C CYS A 23 17.47 -6.46 -10.92
N PRO A 24 17.83 -7.72 -10.66
CA PRO A 24 18.89 -8.07 -9.70
C PRO A 24 20.28 -7.53 -10.11
N ALA A 25 20.52 -7.33 -11.42
CA ALA A 25 21.80 -6.83 -11.93
C ALA A 25 21.92 -5.30 -11.82
N CYS A 26 20.99 -4.55 -12.41
CA CYS A 26 21.09 -3.07 -12.47
C CYS A 26 20.24 -2.33 -11.43
N LYS A 27 19.44 -3.04 -10.62
CA LYS A 27 18.51 -2.46 -9.62
C LYS A 27 17.47 -1.48 -10.20
N ILE A 28 17.40 -1.35 -11.53
CA ILE A 28 16.43 -0.54 -12.27
C ILE A 28 15.16 -1.36 -12.53
N LYS A 29 14.12 -0.70 -13.05
CA LYS A 29 12.81 -1.23 -13.37
C LYS A 29 12.89 -2.48 -14.27
N ALA A 30 12.17 -3.52 -13.87
CA ALA A 30 11.88 -4.73 -14.64
C ALA A 30 10.36 -4.87 -14.84
N ARG A 31 9.97 -5.48 -15.95
CA ARG A 31 8.57 -5.72 -16.32
C ARG A 31 8.17 -7.17 -16.01
N ILE A 32 7.12 -7.33 -15.22
CA ILE A 32 6.48 -8.63 -14.97
C ILE A 32 5.67 -9.02 -16.22
N TYR A 33 5.73 -10.28 -16.64
CA TYR A 33 4.96 -10.79 -17.78
C TYR A 33 4.36 -12.19 -17.55
N THR A 34 4.32 -12.65 -16.29
CA THR A 34 3.85 -14.00 -15.92
C THR A 34 2.35 -14.19 -16.05
N HIS A 35 1.92 -15.44 -16.27
CA HIS A 35 0.51 -15.87 -16.31
C HIS A 35 -0.14 -15.89 -14.91
N PRO A 36 -1.48 -15.75 -14.81
CA PRO A 36 -2.22 -15.47 -13.57
C PRO A 36 -2.35 -16.62 -12.56
N ALA A 37 -1.68 -17.76 -12.75
CA ALA A 37 -1.74 -18.87 -11.81
C ALA A 37 -0.75 -18.66 -10.65
N SER A 38 -1.11 -17.78 -9.72
CA SER A 38 -0.44 -17.62 -8.42
C SER A 38 -1.23 -18.38 -7.35
N THR A 39 -0.62 -19.37 -6.71
CA THR A 39 -1.13 -20.00 -5.49
C THR A 39 -1.03 -19.03 -4.30
N GLU A 40 -1.83 -19.25 -3.25
CA GLU A 40 -2.03 -18.29 -2.15
C GLU A 40 -0.77 -17.91 -1.36
N GLU A 41 0.22 -18.79 -1.25
CA GLU A 41 1.32 -18.60 -0.28
C GLU A 41 2.59 -18.00 -0.89
N VAL A 42 3.04 -18.52 -2.03
CA VAL A 42 4.25 -18.06 -2.73
C VAL A 42 4.05 -18.17 -4.23
N SER A 43 4.26 -17.08 -4.95
CA SER A 43 4.19 -17.06 -6.42
C SER A 43 5.55 -16.78 -7.03
N SER A 44 5.95 -17.60 -8.01
CA SER A 44 7.15 -17.37 -8.82
C SER A 44 6.80 -16.42 -9.96
N VAL A 45 7.37 -15.23 -9.92
CA VAL A 45 7.14 -14.14 -10.88
C VAL A 45 8.28 -14.10 -11.89
N TYR A 46 7.93 -14.26 -13.16
CA TYR A 46 8.84 -14.08 -14.28
C TYR A 46 8.84 -12.60 -14.72
N ALA A 47 10.02 -12.00 -14.69
CA ALA A 47 10.24 -10.60 -15.05
C ALA A 47 11.41 -10.45 -16.02
N LYS A 48 11.36 -9.40 -16.83
CA LYS A 48 12.38 -9.08 -17.83
C LYS A 48 12.97 -7.69 -17.56
N CYS A 49 14.29 -7.57 -17.62
CA CYS A 49 14.95 -6.27 -17.49
C CYS A 49 14.59 -5.38 -18.70
N THR A 50 14.24 -4.11 -18.44
CA THR A 50 13.90 -3.14 -19.48
C THR A 50 14.94 -2.02 -19.62
N ASN A 51 16.09 -2.15 -18.95
CA ASN A 51 17.12 -1.11 -18.98
C ASN A 51 18.13 -1.40 -20.09
N HIS A 52 18.19 -0.54 -21.11
CA HIS A 52 19.12 -0.66 -22.24
C HIS A 52 20.60 -0.61 -21.84
N SER A 53 20.92 0.09 -20.75
CA SER A 53 22.30 0.21 -20.25
C SER A 53 22.70 -0.96 -19.32
N CYS A 54 21.83 -1.94 -19.12
CA CYS A 54 22.15 -3.13 -18.33
C CYS A 54 22.72 -4.23 -19.22
N GLU A 55 23.79 -4.89 -18.78
CA GLU A 55 24.33 -6.08 -19.45
C GLU A 55 23.27 -7.18 -19.61
N LYS A 56 22.34 -7.28 -18.65
CA LYS A 56 21.22 -8.23 -18.68
C LYS A 56 19.95 -7.63 -19.29
N ASN A 57 20.06 -6.59 -20.13
CA ASN A 57 18.92 -6.04 -20.83
C ASN A 57 18.22 -7.13 -21.64
N GLY A 58 16.90 -7.23 -21.49
CA GLY A 58 16.11 -8.20 -22.22
C GLY A 58 16.20 -9.65 -21.72
N HIS A 59 17.05 -9.93 -20.73
CA HIS A 59 17.06 -11.24 -20.06
C HIS A 59 15.89 -11.37 -19.10
N SER A 60 15.36 -12.59 -19.04
CA SER A 60 14.31 -12.99 -18.11
C SER A 60 14.91 -13.56 -16.84
N PHE A 61 14.28 -13.27 -15.70
CA PHE A 61 14.64 -13.82 -14.40
C PHE A 61 13.37 -14.18 -13.63
N VAL A 62 13.51 -15.11 -12.70
CA VAL A 62 12.44 -15.57 -11.81
C VAL A 62 12.71 -15.02 -10.41
N THR A 63 11.68 -14.45 -9.79
CA THR A 63 11.73 -14.03 -8.38
C THR A 63 10.49 -14.50 -7.65
N GLN A 64 10.60 -14.82 -6.38
CA GLN A 64 9.46 -15.17 -5.55
C GLN A 64 8.84 -13.91 -4.94
N VAL A 65 7.51 -13.88 -4.88
CA VAL A 65 6.73 -12.88 -4.15
C VAL A 65 5.81 -13.63 -3.19
N ALA A 66 5.82 -13.22 -1.93
CA ALA A 66 5.00 -13.81 -0.87
C ALA A 66 4.03 -12.77 -0.33
N PHE A 67 2.83 -13.23 0.01
CA PHE A 67 1.87 -12.43 0.77
C PHE A 67 2.39 -12.21 2.19
N THR A 68 2.13 -11.03 2.77
CA THR A 68 2.52 -10.72 4.15
C THR A 68 1.32 -10.30 4.99
N HIS A 69 0.67 -9.19 4.65
CA HIS A 69 -0.52 -8.71 5.33
C HIS A 69 -1.31 -7.75 4.44
N TRP A 70 -2.56 -7.48 4.81
CA TRP A 70 -3.40 -6.45 4.22
C TRP A 70 -2.99 -5.09 4.78
N VAL A 71 -2.69 -4.13 3.89
CA VAL A 71 -2.22 -2.79 4.28
C VAL A 71 -3.38 -1.85 4.60
N ASP A 72 -4.54 -2.05 3.98
CA ASP A 72 -5.72 -1.22 4.21
C ASP A 72 -6.47 -1.72 5.45
N PRO A 73 -6.59 -0.92 6.52
CA PRO A 73 -7.42 -1.29 7.64
C PRO A 73 -8.87 -1.33 7.15
N LYS A 74 -9.53 -2.48 7.32
CA LYS A 74 -10.99 -2.56 7.17
C LYS A 74 -11.61 -1.50 8.08
N VAL A 75 -12.77 -0.95 7.71
CA VAL A 75 -13.52 0.03 8.54
C VAL A 75 -13.61 -0.42 10.01
N ALA A 76 -13.79 -1.73 10.23
CA ALA A 76 -13.77 -2.35 11.56
C ALA A 76 -12.44 -2.14 12.33
N ALA A 77 -11.28 -2.25 11.66
CA ALA A 77 -9.99 -2.00 12.30
C ALA A 77 -9.79 -0.52 12.66
N VAL A 78 -10.32 0.41 11.84
CA VAL A 78 -10.32 1.84 12.17
C VAL A 78 -11.19 2.11 13.41
N GLN A 79 -12.38 1.50 13.47
CA GLN A 79 -13.27 1.63 14.62
C GLN A 79 -12.63 1.11 15.91
N ILE A 80 -12.05 -0.09 15.87
CA ILE A 80 -11.33 -0.68 17.02
C ILE A 80 -10.17 0.22 17.45
N SER A 81 -9.43 0.78 16.50
CA SER A 81 -8.32 1.70 16.80
C SER A 81 -8.81 2.96 17.49
N LEU A 82 -9.93 3.54 17.04
CA LEU A 82 -10.54 4.72 17.65
C LEU A 82 -11.06 4.42 19.06
N ASP A 83 -11.71 3.26 19.25
CA ASP A 83 -12.21 2.85 20.57
C ASP A 83 -11.07 2.67 21.57
N LEU A 84 -9.95 2.06 21.14
CA LEU A 84 -8.75 1.92 21.96
C LEU A 84 -8.13 3.27 22.32
N LEU A 85 -8.04 4.18 21.35
CA LEU A 85 -7.54 5.54 21.61
C LEU A 85 -8.44 6.29 22.59
N PHE A 86 -9.76 6.17 22.43
CA PHE A 86 -10.76 6.78 23.31
C PHE A 86 -10.66 6.29 24.76
N GLN A 87 -10.51 4.97 24.96
CA GLN A 87 -10.40 4.37 26.29
C GLN A 87 -9.12 4.79 27.04
N ASN A 88 -8.06 5.16 26.32
CA ASN A 88 -6.79 5.59 26.91
C ASN A 88 -6.68 7.10 27.15
N LEU A 89 -7.70 7.89 26.79
CA LEU A 89 -7.72 9.33 27.05
C LEU A 89 -8.07 9.62 28.52
N PRO A 90 -7.47 10.66 29.14
CA PRO A 90 -7.91 11.16 30.45
C PRO A 90 -9.38 11.57 30.43
N ALA A 91 -10.08 11.43 31.56
CA ALA A 91 -11.53 11.67 31.65
C ALA A 91 -11.96 13.07 31.17
N ASP A 92 -11.12 14.09 31.37
CA ASP A 92 -11.39 15.45 30.90
C ASP A 92 -11.27 15.59 29.38
N ALA A 93 -10.32 14.88 28.77
CA ALA A 93 -10.12 14.86 27.32
C ALA A 93 -11.20 14.05 26.60
N GLN A 94 -11.73 12.99 27.23
CA GLN A 94 -12.86 12.22 26.69
C GLN A 94 -14.12 13.08 26.54
N LYS A 95 -14.43 13.92 27.54
CA LYS A 95 -15.60 14.82 27.49
C LYS A 95 -15.48 15.84 26.37
N GLN A 96 -14.30 16.42 26.19
CA GLN A 96 -14.02 17.37 25.11
C GLN A 96 -14.15 16.69 23.74
N PHE A 97 -13.61 15.48 23.59
CA PHE A 97 -13.72 14.71 22.36
C PHE A 97 -15.18 14.41 21.98
N LEU A 98 -16.01 13.96 22.94
CA LEU A 98 -17.44 13.72 22.71
C LEU A 98 -18.20 15.01 22.35
N ALA A 99 -17.87 16.13 23.00
CA ALA A 99 -18.46 17.43 22.69
C ALA A 99 -18.12 17.89 21.26
N THR A 100 -16.87 17.74 20.82
CA THR A 100 -16.46 18.08 19.45
C THR A 100 -17.05 17.11 18.42
N ALA A 101 -17.09 15.81 18.72
CA ALA A 101 -17.66 14.80 17.83
C ALA A 101 -19.16 15.04 17.59
N SER A 102 -19.93 15.32 18.64
CA SER A 102 -21.37 15.63 18.52
C SER A 102 -21.67 16.88 17.70
N GLN A 103 -20.81 17.91 17.75
CA GLN A 103 -20.93 19.12 16.92
C GLN A 103 -20.64 18.86 15.44
N SER A 104 -19.67 17.99 15.14
CA SER A 104 -19.31 17.65 13.76
C SER A 104 -20.37 16.81 13.03
N MET A 105 -21.21 16.07 13.76
CA MET A 105 -22.32 15.29 13.19
C MET A 105 -23.57 16.14 12.88
N GLN A 106 -23.68 17.36 13.42
CA GLN A 106 -24.82 18.25 13.19
C GLN A 106 -24.62 19.19 11.99
N SER A 107 -23.40 19.26 11.44
CA SER A 107 -23.02 20.15 10.34
C SER A 107 -22.80 19.44 9.00
N SER A 108 -23.20 18.16 8.90
CA SER A 108 -23.19 17.35 7.67
C SER A 108 -24.60 17.08 7.17
#